data_AF-A0A432GZ01-F1
#
_entry.id   AF-A0A432GZ01-F1
#
_cell.length_a   1.000
_cell.length_b   1.000
_cell.length_c   1.000
_cell.angle_alpha   90.00
_cell.angle_beta   90.00
_cell.angle_gamma   90.00
#
_symmetry.space_group_name_H-M   'P 1'
#
loop_
_entity.id
_entity.type
_entity.pdbx_description
1 polymer ?
#
loop_
_entity_poly.entity_id
_entity_poly.type
_entity_poly.pdbx_seq_one_letter_code
_entity_poly.pdbx_strand_id
1 'polypeptide(L)'
;MTSQDFSIKNLLSCLEISQLLESESGSSIWFAHLNLHDFTEVEIPDGGKIADYLLSEMDLQEVQFFLLLIERKRLETWTENSEQVSFQELIEIKLQKSNHNNKNATLKKQGSVWKNKLDPETLKGIIVQNPDAPLESVAKNRHAVIVNPEQSLRLEVLNIPKPWGHEGWYTGVEKRGVVKVTDEYGKTELPYALNIFKKQVLADHPESLI
;
A
#
# COMPACT_ATOMS: atom_id res chain seq x y z
N MET A 1 17.58 -9.42 17.74
CA MET A 1 16.15 -9.48 18.10
C MET A 1 15.57 -10.65 17.35
N THR A 2 14.89 -11.56 18.05
CA THR A 2 14.22 -12.72 17.45
C THR A 2 13.02 -12.23 16.64
N SER A 3 13.03 -12.50 15.33
CA SER A 3 11.84 -12.37 14.47
C SER A 3 10.69 -13.13 15.12
N GLN A 4 9.54 -12.49 15.30
CA GLN A 4 8.32 -13.21 15.68
C GLN A 4 7.76 -13.91 14.43
N ASP A 5 7.40 -15.18 14.55
CA ASP A 5 6.70 -15.92 13.50
C ASP A 5 5.33 -15.26 13.24
N PHE A 6 5.09 -14.79 12.02
CA PHE A 6 3.83 -14.12 11.67
C PHE A 6 2.72 -15.13 11.34
N SER A 7 1.56 -14.98 12.00
CA SER A 7 0.32 -15.66 11.64
C SER A 7 -0.73 -14.62 11.30
N ILE A 8 -1.44 -14.79 10.18
CA ILE A 8 -2.51 -13.87 9.76
C ILE A 8 -3.60 -13.71 10.84
N LYS A 9 -3.77 -14.72 11.70
CA LYS A 9 -4.69 -14.69 12.84
C LYS A 9 -4.29 -13.70 13.93
N ASN A 10 -3.02 -13.31 13.99
CA ASN A 10 -2.51 -12.34 14.95
C ASN A 10 -2.70 -10.88 14.48
N LEU A 11 -3.15 -10.65 13.23
CA LEU A 11 -3.34 -9.31 12.68
C LEU A 11 -4.24 -8.42 13.55
N LEU A 12 -5.32 -8.97 14.09
CA LEU A 12 -6.24 -8.23 14.94
C LEU A 12 -5.56 -7.73 16.23
N SER A 13 -4.54 -8.42 16.73
CA SER A 13 -3.79 -7.99 17.92
C SER A 13 -2.79 -6.86 17.64
N CYS A 14 -2.42 -6.66 16.37
CA CYS A 14 -1.54 -5.57 15.93
C CYS A 14 -2.31 -4.31 15.50
N LEU A 15 -3.64 -4.36 15.58
CA LEU A 15 -4.51 -3.26 15.20
C LEU A 15 -4.50 -2.20 16.31
N GLU A 16 -3.91 -1.05 16.04
CA GLU A 16 -3.79 0.05 17.00
C GLU A 16 -5.01 0.97 16.98
N ILE A 17 -5.61 1.15 15.80
CA ILE A 17 -6.80 2.01 15.60
C ILE A 17 -7.80 1.24 14.75
N SER A 18 -9.07 1.31 15.11
CA SER A 18 -10.19 0.79 14.33
C SER A 18 -11.44 1.58 14.67
N GLN A 19 -11.86 2.46 13.77
CA GLN A 19 -12.98 3.35 14.03
C GLN A 19 -13.61 3.88 12.74
N LEU A 20 -14.89 4.26 12.85
CA LEU A 20 -15.56 5.07 11.85
C LEU A 20 -15.03 6.51 11.93
N LEU A 21 -14.74 7.13 10.78
CA LEU A 21 -14.43 8.56 10.69
C LEU A 21 -15.70 9.34 10.43
N GLU A 22 -15.95 10.34 11.26
CA GLU A 22 -17.02 11.31 11.04
C GLU A 22 -16.60 12.32 9.97
N SER A 23 -17.45 12.50 8.96
CA SER A 23 -17.24 13.46 7.89
C SER A 23 -18.52 14.22 7.58
N GLU A 24 -18.41 15.53 7.36
CA GLU A 24 -19.54 16.41 7.01
C GLU A 24 -20.16 16.10 5.63
N SER A 25 -19.42 15.40 4.76
CA SER A 25 -19.83 15.03 3.39
C SER A 25 -20.92 13.95 3.32
N GLY A 26 -21.15 13.20 4.41
CA GLY A 26 -21.99 12.00 4.40
C GLY A 26 -21.30 10.74 3.84
N SER A 27 -20.03 10.82 3.42
CA SER A 27 -19.21 9.64 3.10
C SER A 27 -18.81 8.89 4.37
N SER A 28 -19.17 7.61 4.46
CA SER A 28 -18.86 6.75 5.60
C SER A 28 -17.54 6.02 5.38
N ILE A 29 -16.53 6.35 6.18
CA ILE A 29 -15.18 5.83 6.05
C ILE A 29 -14.81 5.07 7.32
N TRP A 30 -14.48 3.79 7.19
CA TRP A 30 -13.86 3.04 8.27
C TRP A 30 -12.34 3.13 8.14
N PHE A 31 -11.68 3.57 9.21
CA PHE A 31 -10.23 3.69 9.26
C PHE A 31 -9.64 2.69 10.26
N ALA A 32 -8.66 1.93 9.78
CA ALA A 32 -7.90 0.96 10.53
C ALA A 32 -6.41 1.30 10.44
N HIS A 33 -5.68 1.15 11.55
CA HIS A 33 -4.23 1.28 11.61
C HIS A 33 -3.61 0.01 12.16
N LEU A 34 -2.72 -0.58 11.38
CA LEU A 34 -2.04 -1.82 11.67
C LEU A 34 -0.52 -1.58 11.71
N ASN A 35 0.10 -1.84 12.86
CA ASN A 35 1.53 -1.67 13.03
C ASN A 35 2.24 -3.03 12.99
N LEU A 36 3.04 -3.26 11.95
CA LEU A 36 3.79 -4.51 11.74
C LEU A 36 5.31 -4.28 11.81
N HIS A 37 5.75 -3.20 12.45
CA HIS A 37 7.14 -2.76 12.49
C HIS A 37 8.12 -3.77 13.12
N ASP A 38 7.61 -4.64 14.00
CA ASP A 38 8.39 -5.65 14.73
C ASP A 38 8.46 -7.01 14.01
N PHE A 39 7.75 -7.17 12.89
CA PHE A 39 7.73 -8.40 12.10
C PHE A 39 8.68 -8.31 10.91
N THR A 40 9.15 -9.47 10.43
CA THR A 40 10.01 -9.55 9.25
C THR A 40 9.18 -9.64 7.97
N GLU A 41 9.55 -8.88 6.94
CA GLU A 41 8.78 -8.72 5.70
C GLU A 41 8.48 -10.06 4.99
N VAL A 42 9.38 -11.05 5.09
CA VAL A 42 9.29 -12.33 4.39
C VAL A 42 8.05 -13.14 4.77
N GLU A 43 7.52 -12.95 5.98
CA GLU A 43 6.39 -13.73 6.50
C GLU A 43 5.05 -13.00 6.42
N ILE A 44 5.08 -11.70 6.10
CA ILE A 44 3.88 -10.86 6.15
C ILE A 44 3.24 -10.82 4.76
N PRO A 45 1.93 -11.13 4.62
CA PRO A 45 1.19 -10.97 3.37
C PRO A 45 1.25 -9.54 2.82
N ASP A 46 1.02 -9.39 1.51
CA ASP A 46 0.86 -8.08 0.88
C ASP A 46 -0.31 -7.29 1.49
N GLY A 47 -0.27 -5.96 1.35
CA GLY A 47 -1.29 -5.07 1.92
C GLY A 47 -2.71 -5.41 1.47
N GLY A 48 -2.88 -5.83 0.22
CA GLY A 48 -4.16 -6.29 -0.32
C GLY A 48 -4.73 -7.53 0.40
N LYS A 49 -3.90 -8.56 0.65
CA LYS A 49 -4.29 -9.77 1.38
C LYS A 49 -4.63 -9.47 2.84
N ILE A 50 -3.87 -8.58 3.49
CA ILE A 50 -4.16 -8.13 4.86
C ILE A 50 -5.52 -7.41 4.91
N ALA A 51 -5.75 -6.49 3.96
CA ALA A 51 -7.00 -5.75 3.89
C ALA A 51 -8.21 -6.66 3.66
N ASP A 52 -8.09 -7.66 2.78
CA ASP A 52 -9.13 -8.66 2.54
C ASP A 52 -9.44 -9.46 3.83
N TYR A 53 -8.41 -9.91 4.55
CA TYR A 53 -8.57 -10.64 5.80
C TYR A 53 -9.27 -9.80 6.86
N LEU A 54 -8.77 -8.59 7.14
CA LEU A 54 -9.37 -7.70 8.15
C LEU A 54 -10.81 -7.35 7.80
N LEU A 55 -11.09 -7.03 6.53
CA LEU A 55 -12.46 -6.76 6.08
C LEU A 55 -13.38 -7.97 6.27
N SER A 56 -12.89 -9.20 6.11
CA SER A 56 -13.70 -10.41 6.33
C SER A 56 -13.98 -10.72 7.80
N GLU A 57 -13.11 -10.28 8.70
CA GLU A 57 -13.27 -10.44 10.16
C GLU A 57 -14.10 -9.29 10.78
N MET A 58 -14.15 -8.13 10.10
CA MET A 58 -14.83 -6.94 10.57
C MET A 58 -16.22 -6.85 9.92
N ASP A 59 -17.29 -6.91 10.72
CA ASP A 59 -18.66 -6.68 10.24
C ASP A 59 -18.91 -5.18 10.02
N LEU A 60 -18.40 -4.65 8.90
CA LEU A 60 -18.50 -3.25 8.52
C LEU A 60 -19.80 -2.97 7.76
N GLN A 61 -20.87 -2.68 8.49
CA GLN A 61 -22.15 -2.28 7.89
C GLN A 61 -22.14 -0.80 7.51
N GLU A 62 -22.74 -0.47 6.36
CA GLU A 62 -23.00 0.91 5.90
C GLU A 62 -21.76 1.80 5.64
N VAL A 63 -20.57 1.19 5.52
CA VAL A 63 -19.32 1.87 5.16
C VAL A 63 -19.18 1.95 3.63
N GLN A 64 -18.77 3.11 3.11
CA GLN A 64 -18.46 3.32 1.69
C GLN A 64 -17.00 3.02 1.37
N PHE A 65 -16.09 3.40 2.27
CA PHE A 65 -14.65 3.18 2.12
C PHE A 65 -14.08 2.49 3.35
N PHE A 66 -13.37 1.38 3.14
CA PHE A 66 -12.47 0.82 4.14
C PHE A 66 -11.05 1.26 3.83
N LEU A 67 -10.43 1.96 4.76
CA LEU A 67 -9.05 2.44 4.69
C LEU A 67 -8.20 1.73 5.73
N LEU A 68 -7.13 1.08 5.29
CA LEU A 68 -6.17 0.40 6.14
C LEU A 68 -4.79 1.02 5.97
N LEU A 69 -4.32 1.71 7.00
CA LEU A 69 -2.93 2.14 7.12
C LEU A 69 -2.10 0.99 7.70
N ILE A 70 -1.03 0.59 7.03
CA ILE A 70 -0.11 -0.46 7.46
C ILE A 70 1.28 0.13 7.60
N GLU A 71 1.91 -0.02 8.77
CA GLU A 71 3.32 0.35 8.96
C GLU A 71 4.21 -0.88 8.92
N ARG A 72 5.30 -0.80 8.15
CA ARG A 72 6.24 -1.91 7.97
C ARG A 72 7.69 -1.42 7.93
N LYS A 73 8.60 -2.39 7.92
CA LYS A 73 10.01 -2.20 7.55
C LYS A 73 10.38 -3.14 6.44
N ARG A 74 11.28 -2.70 5.58
CA ARG A 74 11.99 -3.56 4.64
C ARG A 74 13.48 -3.37 4.72
N LEU A 75 14.22 -4.37 4.26
CA LEU A 75 15.63 -4.24 3.96
C LEU A 75 15.79 -3.84 2.48
N GLU A 76 16.34 -2.66 2.21
CA GLU A 76 16.62 -2.22 0.84
C GLU A 76 17.95 -2.78 0.35
N THR A 77 17.95 -4.00 -0.19
CA THR A 77 19.15 -4.69 -0.70
C THR A 77 19.82 -3.99 -1.88
N TRP A 78 19.09 -3.09 -2.55
CA TRP A 78 19.59 -2.22 -3.62
C TRP A 78 20.29 -0.96 -3.11
N THR A 79 20.46 -0.76 -1.80
CA THR A 79 21.29 0.33 -1.27
C THR A 79 22.72 -0.16 -1.05
N GLU A 80 23.69 0.75 -0.90
CA GLU A 80 25.08 0.34 -0.66
C GLU A 80 25.23 -0.48 0.62
N ASN A 81 24.53 -0.04 1.68
CA ASN A 81 24.62 -0.58 3.04
C ASN A 81 23.51 -1.57 3.41
N SER A 82 22.59 -1.89 2.50
CA SER A 82 21.38 -2.66 2.80
C SER A 82 20.62 -2.05 3.98
N GLU A 83 20.07 -0.86 3.80
CA GLU A 83 19.43 -0.11 4.87
C GLU A 83 18.06 -0.66 5.25
N GLN A 84 17.76 -0.66 6.55
CA GLN A 84 16.42 -0.98 7.03
C GLN A 84 15.56 0.27 7.01
N VAL A 85 14.55 0.29 6.13
CA VAL A 85 13.72 1.47 5.87
C VAL A 85 12.30 1.21 6.34
N SER A 86 11.80 2.09 7.20
CA SER A 86 10.37 2.12 7.57
C SER A 86 9.55 2.78 6.47
N PHE A 87 8.34 2.25 6.27
CA PHE A 87 7.40 2.76 5.29
C PHE A 87 5.96 2.50 5.73
N GLN A 88 5.03 3.20 5.08
CA GLN A 88 3.60 3.08 5.29
C GLN A 88 2.91 2.77 3.96
N GLU A 89 1.89 1.93 4.04
CA GLU A 89 0.96 1.61 2.95
C GLU A 89 -0.43 2.06 3.37
N LEU A 90 -1.19 2.69 2.49
CA LEU A 90 -2.62 2.91 2.67
C LEU A 90 -3.36 2.12 1.62
N ILE A 91 -4.16 1.16 2.07
CA ILE A 91 -5.04 0.36 1.22
C ILE A 91 -6.45 0.92 1.33
N GLU A 92 -7.09 1.16 0.18
CA GLU A 92 -8.49 1.54 0.08
C GLU A 92 -9.28 0.43 -0.59
N ILE A 93 -10.38 0.04 0.04
CA ILE A 93 -11.40 -0.83 -0.54
C ILE A 93 -12.70 -0.03 -0.64
N LYS A 94 -13.19 0.17 -1.87
CA LYS A 94 -14.50 0.78 -2.11
C LYS A 94 -15.58 -0.28 -1.96
N LEU A 95 -16.43 -0.13 -0.95
CA LEU A 95 -17.56 -1.01 -0.67
C LEU A 95 -18.77 -0.47 -1.44
N GLN A 96 -19.20 -1.19 -2.48
CA GLN A 96 -20.41 -0.80 -3.21
C GLN A 96 -21.61 -0.97 -2.29
N LYS A 97 -22.49 0.05 -2.21
CA LYS A 97 -23.82 -0.13 -1.60
C LYS A 97 -24.51 -1.27 -2.34
N SER A 98 -24.69 -2.40 -1.66
CA SER A 98 -25.33 -3.59 -2.19
C SER A 98 -26.73 -3.23 -2.70
N ASN A 99 -26.88 -3.12 -4.02
CA ASN A 99 -28.16 -3.44 -4.64
C ASN A 99 -28.30 -4.97 -4.53
N HIS A 100 -29.31 -5.40 -3.79
CA HIS A 100 -29.52 -6.74 -3.20
C HIS A 100 -29.39 -8.00 -4.09
N ASN A 101 -28.92 -7.93 -5.34
CA ASN A 101 -28.98 -9.03 -6.30
C ASN A 101 -27.66 -9.48 -6.95
N ASN A 102 -26.49 -8.99 -6.53
CA ASN A 102 -25.22 -9.49 -7.09
C ASN A 102 -24.23 -9.94 -6.01
N LYS A 103 -24.21 -11.25 -5.76
CA LYS A 103 -23.25 -11.92 -4.86
C LYS A 103 -21.80 -11.91 -5.38
N ASN A 104 -21.55 -11.33 -6.56
CA ASN A 104 -20.25 -11.27 -7.23
C ASN A 104 -19.79 -9.82 -7.50
N ALA A 105 -20.13 -8.85 -6.65
CA ALA A 105 -19.59 -7.50 -6.80
C ALA A 105 -18.10 -7.52 -6.45
N THR A 106 -17.24 -7.41 -7.47
CA THR A 106 -15.80 -7.24 -7.27
C THR A 106 -15.55 -5.94 -6.50
N LEU A 107 -15.01 -6.06 -5.30
CA LEU A 107 -14.57 -4.91 -4.50
C LEU A 107 -13.40 -4.25 -5.22
N LYS A 108 -13.51 -2.95 -5.50
CA LYS A 108 -12.42 -2.19 -6.10
C LYS A 108 -11.40 -1.87 -5.02
N LYS A 109 -10.15 -2.26 -5.27
CA LYS A 109 -9.03 -2.07 -4.35
C LYS A 109 -7.96 -1.24 -5.01
N GLN A 110 -7.38 -0.34 -4.23
CA GLN A 110 -6.24 0.47 -4.65
C GLN A 110 -5.40 0.80 -3.43
N GLY A 111 -4.13 1.16 -3.63
CA GLY A 111 -3.25 1.46 -2.52
C GLY A 111 -2.10 2.37 -2.90
N SER A 112 -1.54 3.04 -1.91
CA SER A 112 -0.40 3.93 -2.05
C SER A 112 0.64 3.64 -0.97
N VAL A 113 1.91 3.86 -1.26
CA VAL A 113 3.02 3.51 -0.37
C VAL A 113 4.10 4.59 -0.35
N TRP A 114 4.63 4.89 0.84
CA TRP A 114 5.63 5.94 1.05
C TRP A 114 6.52 5.66 2.28
N LYS A 115 7.74 6.20 2.29
CA LYS A 115 8.74 5.96 3.37
C LYS A 115 8.60 6.92 4.56
N ASN A 116 8.32 8.18 4.28
CA ASN A 116 8.26 9.24 5.29
C ASN A 116 7.01 9.05 6.18
N LYS A 117 7.17 8.49 7.39
CA LYS A 117 6.07 8.21 8.31
C LYS A 117 5.21 9.46 8.55
N LEU A 118 3.91 9.29 8.40
CA LEU A 118 2.88 10.26 8.74
C LEU A 118 2.11 9.71 9.95
N ASP A 119 1.92 10.53 10.98
CA ASP A 119 1.16 10.08 12.15
C ASP A 119 -0.31 9.81 11.77
N PRO A 120 -0.96 8.81 12.38
CA PRO A 120 -2.34 8.45 12.04
C PRO A 120 -3.35 9.59 12.23
N GLU A 121 -3.15 10.51 13.17
CA GLU A 121 -4.05 11.64 13.40
C GLU A 121 -3.98 12.67 12.25
N THR A 122 -2.79 13.04 11.81
CA THR A 122 -2.60 13.91 10.65
C THR A 122 -3.15 13.25 9.39
N LEU A 123 -2.95 11.94 9.21
CA LEU A 123 -3.49 11.20 8.07
C LEU A 123 -5.02 11.19 8.07
N LYS A 124 -5.66 10.97 9.22
CA LYS A 124 -7.12 11.13 9.38
C LYS A 124 -7.58 12.55 9.04
N GLY A 125 -6.83 13.57 9.46
CA GLY A 125 -7.08 14.97 9.11
C GLY A 125 -7.12 15.23 7.60
N ILE A 126 -6.23 14.60 6.83
CA ILE A 126 -6.23 14.67 5.35
C ILE A 126 -7.46 13.96 4.77
N ILE A 127 -7.79 12.77 5.31
CA ILE A 127 -8.93 11.97 4.85
C ILE A 127 -10.25 12.73 5.01
N VAL A 128 -10.49 13.34 6.17
CA VAL A 128 -11.78 14.01 6.45
C VAL A 128 -11.97 15.31 5.66
N GLN A 129 -10.88 15.92 5.16
CA GLN A 129 -10.95 17.11 4.30
C GLN A 129 -11.49 16.81 2.90
N ASN A 130 -11.24 15.60 2.39
CA ASN A 130 -11.76 15.15 1.09
C ASN A 130 -12.17 13.66 1.17
N PRO A 131 -13.31 13.41 1.82
CA PRO A 131 -13.78 12.07 2.19
C PRO A 131 -14.30 11.25 1.00
N ASP A 132 -14.60 11.89 -0.13
CA ASP A 132 -15.07 11.20 -1.35
C ASP A 132 -13.91 10.61 -2.17
N ALA A 133 -12.68 11.10 -1.93
CA ALA A 133 -11.46 10.62 -2.56
C ALA A 133 -10.31 10.58 -1.54
N PRO A 134 -10.42 9.73 -0.49
CA PRO A 134 -9.50 9.78 0.63
C PRO A 134 -8.11 9.27 0.27
N LEU A 135 -7.99 8.17 -0.49
CA LEU A 135 -6.68 7.69 -0.97
C LEU A 135 -5.98 8.72 -1.88
N GLU A 136 -6.71 9.35 -2.79
CA GLU A 136 -6.16 10.37 -3.69
C GLU A 136 -5.59 11.57 -2.92
N SER A 137 -6.29 11.98 -1.86
CA SER A 137 -5.87 13.09 -1.02
C SER A 137 -4.59 12.78 -0.26
N VAL A 138 -4.46 11.56 0.25
CA VAL A 138 -3.23 11.07 0.88
C VAL A 138 -2.12 10.93 -0.16
N ALA A 139 -2.36 10.26 -1.28
CA ALA A 139 -1.37 10.06 -2.36
C ALA A 139 -0.78 11.39 -2.85
N LYS A 140 -1.65 12.40 -3.07
CA LYS A 140 -1.23 13.76 -3.43
C LYS A 140 -0.38 14.43 -2.35
N ASN A 141 -0.74 14.28 -1.07
CA ASN A 141 0.05 14.81 0.04
C ASN A 141 1.43 14.13 0.16
N ARG A 142 1.49 12.81 -0.11
CA ARG A 142 2.72 12.02 0.01
C ARG A 142 3.59 12.03 -1.23
N HIS A 143 3.09 12.58 -2.35
CA HIS A 143 3.71 12.48 -3.67
C HIS A 143 3.99 11.02 -4.08
N ALA A 144 3.04 10.13 -3.78
CA ALA A 144 3.16 8.69 -3.97
C ALA A 144 2.14 8.18 -4.97
N VAL A 145 2.50 7.13 -5.70
CA VAL A 145 1.63 6.51 -6.71
C VAL A 145 0.44 5.80 -6.07
N ILE A 146 -0.71 5.83 -6.74
CA ILE A 146 -1.82 4.91 -6.50
C ILE A 146 -1.65 3.70 -7.42
N VAL A 147 -1.43 2.54 -6.79
CA VAL A 147 -1.44 1.24 -7.46
C VAL A 147 -2.87 0.71 -7.47
N ASN A 148 -3.38 0.48 -8.68
CA ASN A 148 -4.61 -0.27 -8.92
C ASN A 148 -4.25 -1.59 -9.61
N PRO A 149 -4.53 -2.77 -8.99
CA PRO A 149 -4.19 -4.06 -9.56
C PRO A 149 -4.93 -4.38 -10.87
N GLU A 150 -5.97 -3.63 -11.23
CA GLU A 150 -6.70 -3.75 -12.50
C GLU A 150 -6.09 -2.86 -13.61
N GLN A 151 -5.07 -2.06 -13.31
CA GLN A 151 -4.42 -1.15 -14.25
C GLN A 151 -2.93 -1.46 -14.38
N SER A 152 -2.38 -1.19 -15.57
CA SER A 152 -0.94 -1.36 -15.80
C SER A 152 -0.14 -0.29 -15.06
N LEU A 153 0.97 -0.70 -14.43
CA LEU A 153 1.92 0.22 -13.82
C LEU A 153 2.63 1.05 -14.90
N ARG A 154 2.70 2.37 -14.69
CA ARG A 154 3.44 3.27 -15.57
C ARG A 154 4.85 3.48 -15.03
N LEU A 155 5.83 2.85 -15.70
CA LEU A 155 7.23 2.87 -15.29
C LEU A 155 7.97 4.10 -15.86
N GLU A 156 8.81 4.71 -15.04
CA GLU A 156 9.77 5.73 -15.47
C GLU A 156 11.08 5.06 -15.89
N VAL A 157 11.50 5.29 -17.14
CA VAL A 157 12.77 4.76 -17.65
C VAL A 157 13.92 5.41 -16.90
N LEU A 158 14.75 4.57 -16.28
CA LEU A 158 15.95 5.00 -15.59
C LEU A 158 17.16 4.90 -16.52
N ASN A 159 17.77 6.04 -16.83
CA ASN A 159 18.96 6.08 -17.69
C ASN A 159 20.25 6.00 -16.85
N ILE A 160 20.94 4.86 -16.93
CA ILE A 160 22.22 4.65 -16.27
C ILE A 160 23.35 5.11 -17.20
N PRO A 161 24.17 6.11 -16.82
CA PRO A 161 25.23 6.63 -17.69
C PRO A 161 26.33 5.59 -17.93
N LYS A 162 26.87 5.56 -19.15
CA LYS A 162 27.99 4.72 -19.59
C LYS A 162 28.97 5.55 -20.43
N PRO A 163 30.24 5.12 -20.57
CA PRO A 163 31.20 5.83 -21.44
C PRO A 163 30.76 5.98 -22.91
N TRP A 164 29.86 5.12 -23.37
CA TRP A 164 29.35 5.08 -24.74
C TRP A 164 27.88 5.53 -24.87
N GLY A 165 27.33 6.21 -23.86
CA GLY A 165 25.94 6.68 -23.87
C GLY A 165 25.21 6.37 -22.57
N HIS A 166 24.07 5.68 -22.64
CA HIS A 166 23.34 5.24 -21.46
C HIS A 166 22.68 3.88 -21.69
N GLU A 167 22.42 3.18 -20.59
CA GLU A 167 21.62 1.98 -20.53
C GLU A 167 20.25 2.35 -19.95
N GLY A 168 19.17 2.09 -20.68
CA GLY A 168 17.80 2.38 -20.23
C GLY A 168 17.21 1.20 -19.47
N TRP A 169 16.87 1.40 -18.20
CA TRP A 169 16.24 0.39 -17.36
C TRP A 169 14.74 0.63 -17.24
N TYR A 170 13.96 -0.42 -17.54
CA TYR A 170 12.51 -0.43 -17.40
C TYR A 170 12.05 -1.13 -16.12
N THR A 171 12.87 -2.00 -15.52
CA THR A 171 12.56 -2.74 -14.28
C THR A 171 13.78 -2.88 -13.37
N GLY A 172 14.86 -2.14 -13.62
CA GLY A 172 16.12 -2.30 -12.87
C GLY A 172 16.01 -1.86 -11.42
N VAL A 173 16.45 -2.73 -10.50
CA VAL A 173 16.52 -2.49 -9.05
C VAL A 173 17.93 -2.84 -8.59
N GLU A 174 18.85 -1.87 -8.66
CA GLU A 174 20.25 -2.09 -8.28
C GLU A 174 20.82 -0.90 -7.49
N LYS A 175 22.02 -1.10 -6.90
CA LYS A 175 22.80 -0.03 -6.23
C LYS A 175 23.01 1.23 -7.06
N ARG A 176 23.06 1.08 -8.39
CA ARG A 176 23.24 2.20 -9.33
C ARG A 176 21.96 3.00 -9.56
N GLY A 177 20.81 2.46 -9.16
CA GLY A 177 19.53 3.13 -9.21
C GLY A 177 18.36 2.15 -9.28
N VAL A 178 17.19 2.67 -8.93
CA VAL A 178 15.95 1.91 -8.83
C VAL A 178 14.90 2.56 -9.72
N VAL A 179 14.30 1.77 -10.60
CA VAL A 179 13.17 2.19 -11.43
C VAL A 179 11.99 2.58 -10.53
N LYS A 180 11.25 3.60 -10.96
CA LYS A 180 10.07 4.09 -10.25
C LYS A 180 8.81 3.84 -11.07
N VAL A 181 7.72 3.56 -10.37
CA VAL A 181 6.37 3.71 -10.90
C VAL A 181 5.97 5.17 -10.74
N THR A 182 5.19 5.70 -11.69
CA THR A 182 4.76 7.10 -11.72
C THR A 182 3.30 7.23 -12.13
N ASP A 183 2.61 8.20 -11.57
CA ASP A 183 1.28 8.64 -11.98
C ASP A 183 1.15 10.16 -11.82
N GLU A 184 -0.08 10.67 -11.80
CA GLU A 184 -0.37 12.10 -11.57
C GLU A 184 -0.17 12.57 -10.13
N TYR A 185 -0.12 11.66 -9.16
CA TYR A 185 0.04 11.98 -7.74
C TYR A 185 1.51 11.98 -7.33
N GLY A 186 2.34 11.12 -7.93
CA GLY A 186 3.78 11.19 -7.75
C GLY A 186 4.55 9.98 -8.24
N LYS A 187 5.55 9.55 -7.44
CA LYS A 187 6.52 8.52 -7.83
C LYS A 187 6.86 7.62 -6.65
N THR A 188 6.97 6.32 -6.91
CA THR A 188 7.27 5.30 -5.90
C THR A 188 8.28 4.31 -6.47
N GLU A 189 9.30 3.90 -5.70
CA GLU A 189 10.23 2.88 -6.19
C GLU A 189 9.53 1.56 -6.47
N LEU A 190 9.89 0.92 -7.59
CA LEU A 190 9.23 -0.26 -8.12
C LEU A 190 9.04 -1.38 -7.07
N PRO A 191 10.04 -1.72 -6.23
CA PRO A 191 9.87 -2.76 -5.22
C PRO A 191 8.77 -2.49 -4.18
N TYR A 192 8.43 -1.23 -3.91
CA TYR A 192 7.33 -0.89 -3.01
C TYR A 192 5.98 -1.00 -3.71
N ALA A 193 5.87 -0.47 -4.93
CA ALA A 193 4.64 -0.53 -5.70
C ALA A 193 4.20 -1.98 -6.01
N LEU A 194 5.16 -2.87 -6.30
CA LEU A 194 4.89 -4.29 -6.56
C LEU A 194 4.40 -5.05 -5.31
N ASN A 195 4.75 -4.60 -4.10
CA ASN A 195 4.42 -5.32 -2.86
C ASN A 195 3.02 -5.00 -2.32
N ILE A 196 2.35 -3.93 -2.80
CA ILE A 196 1.01 -3.56 -2.32
C ILE A 196 -0.03 -4.65 -2.63
N PHE A 197 0.00 -5.20 -3.85
CA PHE A 197 -0.93 -6.22 -4.36
C PHE A 197 -0.17 -7.37 -5.04
N LYS A 198 0.80 -7.95 -4.30
CA LYS A 198 1.76 -8.92 -4.81
C LYS A 198 1.13 -10.05 -5.63
N LYS A 199 0.03 -10.64 -5.15
CA LYS A 199 -0.67 -11.71 -5.89
C LYS A 199 -1.17 -11.26 -7.26
N GLN A 200 -1.78 -10.09 -7.34
CA GLN A 200 -2.39 -9.59 -8.58
C GLN A 200 -1.32 -9.11 -9.56
N VAL A 201 -0.25 -8.50 -9.06
CA VAL A 201 0.80 -7.91 -9.91
C VAL A 201 1.84 -8.95 -10.33
N LEU A 202 2.19 -9.91 -9.45
CA LEU A 202 3.23 -10.91 -9.70
C LEU A 202 2.69 -12.33 -9.93
N ALA A 203 1.38 -12.56 -9.89
CA ALA A 203 0.79 -13.90 -9.99
C ALA A 203 1.37 -14.91 -8.98
N ASP A 204 1.62 -14.46 -7.73
CA ASP A 204 2.26 -15.22 -6.64
C ASP A 204 3.72 -15.68 -6.95
N HIS A 205 4.40 -15.11 -7.96
CA HIS A 205 5.83 -15.33 -8.17
C HIS A 205 6.70 -14.72 -7.05
N PRO A 206 7.84 -15.34 -6.71
CA PRO A 206 8.71 -14.87 -5.63
C PRO A 206 9.39 -13.54 -5.98
N GLU A 207 9.59 -12.70 -4.96
CA GLU A 207 10.29 -11.41 -5.06
C GLU A 207 11.74 -11.54 -5.48
N SER A 208 12.35 -12.73 -5.40
CA SER A 208 13.73 -12.97 -5.84
C SER A 208 13.99 -12.71 -7.33
N LEU A 209 12.93 -12.40 -8.09
CA LEU A 209 12.98 -12.03 -9.51
C LEU A 209 12.93 -10.50 -9.74
N ILE A 210 12.79 -9.70 -8.68
CA ILE A 210 12.74 -8.23 -8.70
C ILE A 210 14.01 -7.66 -8.07
#